data_AF-V8R775-F1
#
_entry.id   AF-V8R775-F1
#
_cell.length_a   1.000
_cell.length_b   1.000
_cell.length_c   1.000
_cell.angle_alpha   90.00
_cell.angle_beta   90.00
_cell.angle_gamma   90.00
#
_symmetry.space_group_name_H-M   'P 1'
#
loop_
_entity.id
_entity.type
_entity.pdbx_description
1 polymer ?
#
loop_
_entity_poly.entity_id
_entity_poly.type
_entity_poly.pdbx_seq_one_letter_code
_entity_poly.pdbx_strand_id
1 'polypeptide(L)'
;MKRIAAIAMLCLLAVTAGCSKVPAGYTGVIVNLMGSEKGVAPTEATVGYKWLTPNEELFLFPTFAQNFNLQQVKFQDRDGMTISAPIGITLRAKPGAAPLLFQTYRKSMDEIIQVNVPQVVRNAFNNAGSKVKASDVYGPGKEAFLKAIEQQVQQHFDSKGIVVESLYLNGEIVLPPQVVEALNNSITATQKAQQRENELRQTEAEAAKVRAAAQGDKDAAILKAQGEAESLNIRGEALRKNPGVVELNAIEKWDGKLPVYMTSGSATPFIGIGK
;
A
#
# COMPACT_ATOMS: atom_id res chain seq x y z
N MET A 1 -12.31 18.60 -81.09
CA MET A 1 -12.94 18.99 -79.80
C MET A 1 -13.06 17.83 -78.80
N LYS A 2 -13.67 16.68 -79.14
CA LYS A 2 -13.85 15.55 -78.19
C LYS A 2 -12.55 15.00 -77.56
N ARG A 3 -11.44 14.94 -78.32
CA ARG A 3 -10.12 14.51 -77.80
C ARG A 3 -9.49 15.51 -76.83
N ILE A 4 -9.70 16.81 -77.06
CA ILE A 4 -9.19 17.88 -76.19
C ILE A 4 -9.96 17.90 -74.87
N ALA A 5 -11.28 17.69 -74.93
CA ALA A 5 -12.13 17.55 -73.75
C ALA A 5 -11.76 16.31 -72.91
N ALA A 6 -11.44 15.18 -73.54
CA ALA A 6 -11.00 13.97 -72.85
C ALA A 6 -9.65 14.15 -72.14
N ILE A 7 -8.69 14.83 -72.78
CA ILE A 7 -7.37 15.13 -72.18
C ILE A 7 -7.53 16.12 -71.02
N ALA A 8 -8.36 17.16 -71.17
CA ALA A 8 -8.63 18.12 -70.10
C ALA A 8 -9.31 17.46 -68.89
N MET A 9 -10.24 16.53 -69.12
CA MET A 9 -10.91 15.77 -68.06
C MET A 9 -9.95 14.82 -67.34
N LEU A 10 -9.03 14.18 -68.08
CA LEU A 10 -7.99 13.32 -67.51
C LEU A 10 -6.98 14.11 -66.67
N CYS A 11 -6.57 15.30 -67.14
CA CYS A 11 -5.73 16.22 -66.37
C CYS A 11 -6.43 16.73 -65.11
N LEU A 12 -7.73 17.06 -65.19
CA LEU A 12 -8.50 17.50 -64.03
C LEU A 12 -8.67 16.38 -62.99
N LEU A 13 -8.86 15.13 -63.43
CA LEU A 13 -8.91 13.94 -62.57
C LEU A 13 -7.56 13.62 -61.93
N ALA A 14 -6.46 13.78 -62.67
CA ALA A 14 -5.11 13.63 -62.13
C ALA A 14 -4.78 14.69 -61.07
N VAL A 15 -5.38 15.88 -61.19
CA VAL A 15 -5.22 16.99 -60.25
C VAL A 15 -6.01 16.78 -58.95
N THR A 16 -7.15 16.09 -58.97
CA THR A 16 -7.88 15.84 -57.71
C THR A 16 -7.33 14.67 -56.90
N ALA A 17 -6.59 13.75 -57.52
CA ALA A 17 -6.05 12.55 -56.87
C ALA A 17 -4.85 12.80 -55.93
N GLY A 18 -4.14 13.93 -56.07
CA GLY A 18 -2.92 14.23 -55.30
C GLY A 18 -3.13 15.03 -54.01
N CYS A 19 -4.36 15.46 -53.69
CA CYS A 19 -4.58 16.37 -52.57
C CYS A 19 -4.74 15.60 -51.24
N SER A 20 -3.69 15.60 -50.43
CA SER A 20 -3.72 15.08 -49.05
C SER A 20 -3.63 16.22 -48.04
N LYS A 21 -4.19 16.03 -46.84
CA LYS A 21 -4.21 17.06 -45.79
C LYS A 21 -3.54 16.51 -44.53
N VAL A 22 -2.63 17.30 -43.95
CA VAL A 22 -2.16 17.11 -42.57
C VAL A 22 -3.11 17.90 -41.66
N PRO A 23 -3.97 17.24 -40.85
CA PRO A 23 -4.89 17.94 -39.96
C PRO A 23 -4.14 18.64 -38.82
N ALA A 24 -4.78 19.62 -38.19
CA ALA A 24 -4.27 20.20 -36.96
C ALA A 24 -4.19 19.12 -35.86
N GLY A 25 -3.14 19.13 -35.05
CA GLY A 25 -2.88 18.08 -34.06
C GLY A 25 -2.17 16.84 -34.60
N TYR A 26 -1.65 16.90 -35.83
CA TYR A 26 -0.79 15.86 -36.39
C TYR A 26 0.52 16.46 -36.90
N THR A 27 1.59 15.67 -36.81
CA THR A 27 2.86 15.92 -37.51
C THR A 27 3.02 14.82 -38.56
N GLY A 28 3.36 15.19 -39.79
CA GLY A 28 3.44 14.27 -40.91
C GLY A 28 4.86 14.09 -41.43
N VAL A 29 5.08 13.02 -42.16
CA VAL A 29 6.28 12.82 -42.98
C VAL A 29 5.88 12.26 -44.34
N ILE A 30 6.45 12.84 -45.38
CA ILE A 30 6.24 12.41 -46.77
C ILE A 30 7.40 11.50 -47.15
N VAL A 31 7.10 10.33 -47.70
CA VAL A 31 8.07 9.29 -48.00
C VAL A 31 7.91 8.84 -49.45
N ASN A 32 9.02 8.76 -50.18
CA ASN A 32 9.05 8.23 -51.53
C ASN A 32 9.08 6.69 -51.52
N LEU A 33 8.16 6.06 -52.26
CA LEU A 33 8.00 4.60 -52.37
C LEU A 33 8.97 3.97 -53.37
N MET A 34 9.30 4.69 -54.46
CA MET A 34 10.19 4.26 -55.55
C MET A 34 11.41 5.19 -55.71
N GLY A 35 12.56 4.62 -56.09
CA GLY A 35 13.83 5.33 -56.32
C GLY A 35 15.04 4.67 -55.62
N SER A 36 16.26 5.02 -56.03
CA SER A 36 17.53 4.63 -55.38
C SER A 36 17.76 5.34 -54.03
N GLU A 37 16.99 6.39 -53.74
CA GLU A 37 16.97 7.14 -52.48
C GLU A 37 15.76 6.78 -51.62
N LYS A 38 15.50 5.48 -51.41
CA LYS A 38 14.42 5.02 -50.53
C LYS A 38 14.63 5.60 -49.11
N GLY A 39 13.72 6.47 -48.68
CA GLY A 39 13.66 6.98 -47.31
C GLY A 39 14.65 8.10 -46.95
N VAL A 40 15.27 8.78 -47.90
CA VAL A 40 16.43 9.69 -47.62
C VAL A 40 16.05 11.16 -47.37
N ALA A 41 14.79 11.56 -47.50
CA ALA A 41 14.38 12.91 -47.11
C ALA A 41 13.04 12.88 -46.38
N PRO A 42 12.99 12.45 -45.11
CA PRO A 42 11.80 12.63 -44.30
C PRO A 42 11.67 14.13 -44.02
N THR A 43 11.06 14.81 -44.97
CA THR A 43 10.72 16.22 -44.85
C THR A 43 9.51 16.27 -43.94
N GLU A 44 9.62 17.02 -42.85
CA GLU A 44 8.49 17.24 -41.96
C GLU A 44 7.36 17.89 -42.75
N ALA A 45 6.21 17.22 -42.78
CA ALA A 45 4.99 17.75 -43.36
C ALA A 45 4.27 18.57 -42.29
N THR A 46 4.40 19.89 -42.40
CA THR A 46 3.64 20.85 -41.60
C THR A 46 2.14 20.77 -41.90
N VAL A 47 1.33 21.20 -40.94
CA VAL A 47 -0.13 21.27 -41.04
C VAL A 47 -0.57 22.02 -42.30
N GLY A 48 -1.53 21.47 -43.02
CA GLY A 48 -2.06 22.07 -44.26
C GLY A 48 -2.29 21.07 -45.38
N TYR A 49 -2.70 21.58 -46.53
CA TYR A 49 -2.83 20.78 -47.75
C TYR A 49 -1.46 20.55 -48.37
N LYS A 50 -1.18 19.29 -48.73
CA LYS A 50 0.04 18.85 -49.39
C LYS A 50 -0.35 18.11 -50.65
N TRP A 51 0.31 18.46 -51.74
CA TRP A 51 0.19 17.72 -52.98
C TRP A 51 1.16 16.56 -52.96
N LEU A 52 0.63 15.34 -52.99
CA LEU A 52 1.43 14.12 -53.10
C LEU A 52 1.45 13.67 -54.56
N THR A 53 2.63 13.30 -55.02
CA THR A 53 2.79 12.54 -56.27
C THR A 53 2.37 11.09 -56.05
N PRO A 54 2.04 10.32 -57.12
CA PRO A 54 1.71 8.90 -57.00
C PRO A 54 2.82 8.02 -56.38
N ASN A 55 4.02 8.56 -56.23
CA ASN A 55 5.18 7.91 -55.61
C ASN A 55 5.36 8.27 -54.13
N GLU A 56 4.56 9.19 -53.59
CA GLU A 56 4.70 9.70 -52.23
C GLU A 56 3.56 9.19 -51.35
N GLU A 57 3.91 8.76 -50.14
CA GLU A 57 2.97 8.39 -49.09
C GLU A 57 3.15 9.29 -47.87
N LEU A 58 2.04 9.73 -47.29
CA LEU A 58 2.01 10.60 -46.12
C LEU A 58 1.70 9.77 -44.87
N PHE A 59 2.66 9.71 -43.95
CA PHE A 59 2.47 9.11 -42.63
C PHE A 59 2.13 10.20 -41.62
N LEU A 60 1.04 10.02 -40.88
CA LEU A 60 0.56 10.97 -39.89
C LEU A 60 0.79 10.43 -38.48
N PHE A 61 1.32 11.27 -37.61
CA PHE A 61 1.53 10.98 -36.20
C PHE A 61 0.77 12.00 -35.33
N PRO A 62 -0.14 11.56 -34.46
CA PRO A 62 -0.94 12.45 -33.61
C PRO A 62 -0.08 13.10 -32.54
N THR A 63 -0.15 14.43 -32.42
CA THR A 63 0.54 15.21 -31.39
C THR A 63 -0.33 15.49 -30.17
N PHE A 64 -1.52 14.89 -30.10
CA PHE A 64 -2.43 14.92 -28.95
C PHE A 64 -2.44 13.57 -28.22
N ALA A 65 -2.88 13.58 -26.97
CA ALA A 65 -2.94 12.41 -26.11
C ALA A 65 -3.82 11.29 -26.70
N GLN A 66 -3.26 10.10 -26.85
CA GLN A 66 -3.97 8.88 -27.23
C GLN A 66 -3.89 7.87 -26.11
N ASN A 67 -5.06 7.37 -25.69
CA ASN A 67 -5.15 6.32 -24.69
C ASN A 67 -5.18 4.95 -25.36
N PHE A 68 -4.30 4.07 -24.91
CA PHE A 68 -4.21 2.69 -25.37
C PHE A 68 -4.22 1.73 -24.19
N ASN A 69 -5.02 0.67 -24.30
CA ASN A 69 -5.21 -0.29 -23.22
C ASN A 69 -4.63 -1.66 -23.62
N LEU A 70 -3.66 -2.11 -22.83
CA LEU A 70 -3.10 -3.45 -22.87
C LEU A 70 -3.91 -4.35 -21.93
N GLN A 71 -4.69 -5.26 -22.51
CA GLN A 71 -5.59 -6.11 -21.71
C GLN A 71 -4.87 -6.96 -20.66
N GLN A 72 -3.73 -7.57 -21.02
CA GLN A 72 -2.92 -8.35 -20.10
C GLN A 72 -1.43 -8.22 -20.41
N VAL A 73 -0.71 -7.61 -19.47
CA VAL A 73 0.75 -7.62 -19.41
C VAL A 73 1.16 -8.68 -18.40
N LYS A 74 1.75 -9.78 -18.89
CA LYS A 74 2.29 -10.84 -18.06
C LYS A 74 3.75 -10.54 -17.73
N PHE A 75 4.11 -10.61 -16.46
CA PHE A 75 5.47 -10.40 -15.98
C PHE A 75 5.77 -11.29 -14.78
N GLN A 76 7.04 -11.42 -14.43
CA GLN A 76 7.47 -12.19 -13.27
C GLN A 76 7.96 -11.28 -12.14
N ASP A 77 7.63 -11.66 -10.91
CA ASP A 77 8.21 -11.02 -9.72
C ASP A 77 9.61 -11.59 -9.40
N ARG A 78 10.24 -11.08 -8.33
CA ARG A 78 11.56 -11.52 -7.88
C ARG A 78 11.62 -13.02 -7.55
N ASP A 79 10.52 -13.61 -7.10
CA ASP A 79 10.46 -15.00 -6.68
C ASP A 79 10.01 -15.93 -7.85
N GLY A 80 9.88 -15.39 -9.07
CA GLY A 80 9.53 -16.12 -10.29
C GLY A 80 8.03 -16.33 -10.48
N MET A 81 7.19 -15.71 -9.66
CA MET A 81 5.75 -15.80 -9.81
C MET A 81 5.28 -15.00 -11.03
N THR A 82 4.45 -15.62 -11.86
CA THR A 82 3.82 -14.94 -13.00
C THR A 82 2.60 -14.14 -12.55
N ILE A 83 2.64 -12.83 -12.76
CA ILE A 83 1.59 -11.85 -12.45
C ILE A 83 1.07 -11.28 -13.77
N SER A 84 -0.23 -11.02 -13.85
CA SER A 84 -0.84 -10.36 -15.01
C SER A 84 -1.51 -9.06 -14.59
N ALA A 85 -1.23 -7.96 -15.28
CA ALA A 85 -1.86 -6.66 -15.00
C ALA A 85 -2.45 -6.03 -16.28
N PRO A 86 -3.68 -5.51 -16.24
CA PRO A 86 -4.23 -4.68 -17.31
C PRO A 86 -3.66 -3.27 -17.20
N ILE A 87 -3.01 -2.78 -18.26
CA ILE A 87 -2.29 -1.50 -18.26
C ILE A 87 -2.91 -0.55 -19.28
N GLY A 88 -3.18 0.68 -18.86
CA GLY A 88 -3.45 1.80 -19.74
C GLY A 88 -2.20 2.64 -19.92
N ILE A 89 -1.97 3.13 -21.14
CA ILE A 89 -0.90 4.05 -21.47
C ILE A 89 -1.46 5.21 -22.28
N THR A 90 -1.09 6.43 -21.88
CA THR A 90 -1.37 7.64 -22.65
C THR A 90 -0.10 8.10 -23.32
N LEU A 91 -0.12 8.20 -24.65
CA LEU A 91 1.06 8.62 -25.42
C LEU A 91 0.69 9.55 -26.57
N ARG A 92 1.67 10.29 -27.07
CA ARG A 92 1.55 11.17 -28.23
C ARG A 92 2.89 11.30 -28.95
N ALA A 93 2.87 11.68 -30.22
CA ALA A 93 4.08 12.08 -30.92
C ALA A 93 4.58 13.43 -30.42
N LYS A 94 5.91 13.59 -30.34
CA LYS A 94 6.54 14.89 -30.16
C LYS A 94 6.36 15.71 -31.46
N PRO A 95 5.93 16.99 -31.37
CA PRO A 95 5.90 17.87 -32.54
C PRO A 95 7.29 17.92 -33.21
N GLY A 96 7.34 17.78 -34.53
CA GLY A 96 8.60 17.73 -35.29
C GLY A 96 9.31 16.39 -35.33
N ALA A 97 8.84 15.37 -34.60
CA ALA A 97 9.52 14.07 -34.57
C ALA A 97 9.03 13.07 -35.63
N ALA A 98 8.09 13.44 -36.51
CA ALA A 98 7.58 12.55 -37.57
C ALA A 98 8.70 11.91 -38.43
N PRO A 99 9.75 12.65 -38.85
CA PRO A 99 10.91 12.08 -39.52
C PRO A 99 11.60 10.97 -38.73
N LEU A 100 11.87 11.23 -37.44
CA LEU A 100 12.56 10.30 -36.55
C LEU A 100 11.73 9.05 -36.28
N LEU A 101 10.42 9.23 -36.03
CA LEU A 101 9.48 8.13 -35.80
C LEU A 101 9.43 7.20 -37.00
N PHE A 102 9.31 7.77 -38.20
CA PHE A 102 9.25 6.97 -39.41
C PHE A 102 10.59 6.32 -39.76
N GLN A 103 11.73 6.99 -39.55
CA GLN A 103 13.04 6.34 -39.73
C GLN A 103 13.23 5.15 -38.80
N THR A 104 12.76 5.26 -37.55
CA THR A 104 12.93 4.25 -36.51
C THR A 104 12.01 3.05 -36.74
N TYR A 105 10.73 3.29 -36.97
CA TYR A 105 9.72 2.23 -37.01
C TYR A 105 9.26 1.88 -38.43
N ARG A 106 9.36 2.81 -39.39
CA ARG A 106 8.87 2.68 -40.78
C ARG A 106 7.41 2.28 -40.90
N LYS A 107 6.61 2.72 -39.92
CA LYS A 107 5.24 2.28 -39.65
C LYS A 107 4.39 3.46 -39.20
N SER A 108 3.07 3.33 -39.35
CA SER A 108 2.10 4.30 -38.84
C SER A 108 2.06 4.31 -37.31
N MET A 109 1.51 5.37 -36.70
CA MET A 109 1.36 5.44 -35.25
C MET A 109 0.59 4.23 -34.69
N ASP A 110 -0.52 3.86 -35.32
CA ASP A 110 -1.37 2.75 -34.83
C ASP A 110 -0.63 1.41 -34.84
N GLU A 111 0.16 1.14 -35.88
CA GLU A 111 1.00 -0.07 -35.95
C GLU A 111 2.09 -0.07 -34.86
N ILE A 112 2.74 1.08 -34.61
CA ILE A 112 3.74 1.23 -33.55
C ILE A 112 3.11 0.95 -32.18
N ILE A 113 1.92 1.51 -31.94
CA ILE A 113 1.16 1.30 -30.71
C ILE A 113 0.78 -0.18 -30.54
N GLN A 114 0.36 -0.85 -31.60
CA GLN A 114 -0.08 -2.25 -31.49
C GLN A 114 1.08 -3.25 -31.37
N VAL A 115 2.23 -2.96 -32.00
CA VAL A 115 3.34 -3.92 -32.08
C VAL A 115 4.43 -3.61 -31.06
N ASN A 116 4.91 -2.37 -31.01
CA ASN A 116 6.11 -2.01 -30.24
C ASN A 116 5.80 -1.64 -28.80
N VAL A 117 4.72 -0.89 -28.55
CA VAL A 117 4.36 -0.45 -27.19
C VAL A 117 4.15 -1.62 -26.21
N PRO A 118 3.38 -2.67 -26.53
CA PRO A 118 3.24 -3.82 -25.65
C PRO A 118 4.57 -4.50 -25.33
N GLN A 119 5.51 -4.56 -26.28
CA GLN A 119 6.81 -5.19 -26.07
C GLN A 119 7.67 -4.38 -25.10
N VAL A 120 7.75 -3.06 -25.28
CA VAL A 120 8.52 -2.17 -24.40
C VAL A 120 7.92 -2.18 -22.98
N VAL A 121 6.60 -2.08 -22.87
CA VAL A 121 5.90 -2.14 -21.59
C VAL A 121 6.14 -3.49 -20.90
N ARG A 122 5.99 -4.63 -21.60
CA ARG A 122 6.30 -5.96 -21.05
C ARG A 122 7.74 -6.07 -20.56
N ASN A 123 8.70 -5.53 -21.29
CA ASN A 123 10.11 -5.55 -20.89
C ASN A 123 10.35 -4.70 -19.63
N ALA A 124 9.73 -3.51 -19.54
CA ALA A 124 9.81 -2.66 -18.35
C ALA A 124 9.17 -3.33 -17.13
N PHE A 125 8.00 -3.94 -17.29
CA PHE A 125 7.34 -4.72 -16.24
C PHE A 125 8.17 -5.91 -15.77
N ASN A 126 8.79 -6.66 -16.68
CA ASN A 126 9.69 -7.75 -16.28
C ASN A 126 10.93 -7.23 -15.54
N ASN A 127 11.58 -6.16 -16.03
CA ASN A 127 12.77 -5.60 -15.39
C ASN A 127 12.49 -5.06 -13.98
N ALA A 128 11.39 -4.32 -13.82
CA ALA A 128 10.96 -3.82 -12.53
C ALA A 128 10.47 -4.97 -11.63
N GLY A 129 9.70 -5.91 -12.19
CA GLY A 129 9.09 -7.04 -11.51
C GLY A 129 10.12 -7.95 -10.87
N SER A 130 11.22 -8.26 -11.58
CA SER A 130 12.31 -9.10 -11.05
C SER A 130 13.01 -8.54 -9.82
N LYS A 131 12.77 -7.27 -9.44
CA LYS A 131 13.39 -6.62 -8.27
C LYS A 131 12.46 -6.55 -7.07
N VAL A 132 11.16 -6.75 -7.26
CA VAL A 132 10.14 -6.57 -6.22
C VAL A 132 9.42 -7.88 -5.94
N LYS A 133 8.98 -8.07 -4.70
CA LYS A 133 8.09 -9.20 -4.36
C LYS A 133 6.69 -8.88 -4.82
N ALA A 134 5.91 -9.91 -5.13
CA ALA A 134 4.50 -9.74 -5.44
C ALA A 134 3.72 -8.98 -4.35
N SER A 135 4.07 -9.15 -3.08
CA SER A 135 3.49 -8.41 -1.95
C SER A 135 3.53 -6.90 -2.12
N ASP A 136 4.63 -6.40 -2.68
CA ASP A 136 4.88 -4.98 -2.83
C ASP A 136 4.22 -4.45 -4.09
N VAL A 137 4.06 -5.30 -5.11
CA VAL A 137 3.39 -4.98 -6.38
C VAL A 137 1.89 -4.74 -6.19
N TYR A 138 1.22 -5.52 -5.32
CA TYR A 138 -0.21 -5.32 -5.03
C TYR A 138 -0.46 -4.38 -3.84
N GLY A 139 0.50 -4.22 -2.94
CA GLY A 139 0.33 -3.50 -1.68
C GLY A 139 0.90 -2.07 -1.70
N PRO A 140 1.63 -1.65 -0.64
CA PRO A 140 2.08 -0.27 -0.48
C PRO A 140 3.16 0.15 -1.49
N GLY A 141 3.90 -0.79 -2.07
CA GLY A 141 4.94 -0.52 -3.07
C GLY A 141 4.42 -0.27 -4.49
N LYS A 142 3.10 -0.45 -4.73
CA LYS A 142 2.46 -0.37 -6.04
C LYS A 142 2.74 0.94 -6.77
N GLU A 143 2.62 2.07 -6.09
CA GLU A 143 2.83 3.40 -6.71
C GLU A 143 4.29 3.58 -7.14
N ALA A 144 5.24 3.24 -6.27
CA ALA A 144 6.66 3.30 -6.58
C ALA A 144 7.03 2.36 -7.73
N PHE A 145 6.43 1.16 -7.78
CA PHE A 145 6.59 0.20 -8.86
C PHE A 145 6.09 0.74 -10.20
N LEU A 146 4.87 1.27 -10.25
CA LEU A 146 4.31 1.86 -11.48
C LEU A 146 5.12 3.06 -11.94
N LYS A 147 5.56 3.93 -11.02
CA LYS A 147 6.40 5.09 -11.34
C LYS A 147 7.75 4.69 -11.94
N ALA A 148 8.37 3.63 -11.41
CA ALA A 148 9.62 3.11 -11.96
C ALA A 148 9.44 2.59 -13.39
N ILE A 149 8.33 1.89 -13.65
CA ILE A 149 7.99 1.40 -14.99
C ILE A 149 7.69 2.57 -15.94
N GLU A 150 6.87 3.53 -15.51
CA GLU A 150 6.54 4.71 -16.28
C GLU A 150 7.82 5.45 -16.71
N GLN A 151 8.76 5.65 -15.79
CA GLN A 151 10.04 6.31 -16.08
C GLN A 151 10.88 5.53 -17.10
N GLN A 152 10.95 4.19 -16.99
CA GLN A 152 11.66 3.35 -17.96
C GLN A 152 11.03 3.43 -19.36
N VAL A 153 9.69 3.39 -19.43
CA VAL A 153 8.93 3.46 -20.67
C VAL A 153 9.07 4.86 -21.30
N GLN A 154 8.96 5.92 -20.50
CA GLN A 154 9.20 7.31 -20.92
C GLN A 154 10.59 7.49 -21.54
N GLN A 155 11.64 7.05 -20.86
CA GLN A 155 13.02 7.17 -21.37
C GLN A 155 13.21 6.40 -22.69
N HIS A 156 12.61 5.22 -22.82
CA HIS A 156 12.72 4.43 -24.04
C HIS A 156 12.08 5.13 -25.24
N PHE A 157 10.93 5.75 -25.05
CA PHE A 157 10.13 6.35 -26.11
C PHE A 157 10.51 7.80 -26.43
N ASP A 158 10.97 8.57 -25.45
CA ASP A 158 11.39 9.96 -25.64
C ASP A 158 12.58 10.06 -26.63
N SER A 159 13.52 9.12 -26.54
CA SER A 159 14.64 8.99 -27.48
C SER A 159 14.22 8.76 -28.94
N LYS A 160 12.98 8.33 -29.19
CA LYS A 160 12.44 7.98 -30.52
C LYS A 160 11.36 8.96 -30.98
N GLY A 161 11.06 9.99 -30.18
CA GLY A 161 10.07 11.00 -30.53
C GLY A 161 8.63 10.69 -30.09
N ILE A 162 8.42 9.72 -29.20
CA ILE A 162 7.13 9.45 -28.56
C ILE A 162 7.18 9.97 -27.13
N VAL A 163 6.22 10.80 -26.76
CA VAL A 163 6.03 11.27 -25.38
C VAL A 163 5.00 10.37 -24.72
N VAL A 164 5.41 9.71 -23.64
CA VAL A 164 4.52 8.92 -22.78
C VAL A 164 4.08 9.82 -21.63
N GLU A 165 2.80 10.20 -21.60
CA GLU A 165 2.27 11.15 -20.63
C GLU A 165 1.93 10.48 -19.31
N SER A 166 1.39 9.26 -19.34
CA SER A 166 1.09 8.50 -18.14
C SER A 166 1.00 7.01 -18.42
N LEU A 167 1.27 6.20 -17.39
CA LEU A 167 1.04 4.77 -17.36
C LEU A 167 0.25 4.43 -16.10
N TYR A 168 -0.87 3.75 -16.26
CA TYR A 168 -1.79 3.44 -15.16
C TYR A 168 -2.33 2.02 -15.24
N LEU A 169 -2.84 1.51 -14.12
CA LEU A 169 -3.56 0.24 -14.10
C LEU A 169 -5.00 0.46 -14.54
N ASN A 170 -5.46 -0.35 -15.49
CA ASN A 170 -6.83 -0.31 -16.00
C ASN A 170 -7.73 -1.37 -15.35
N GLY A 171 -7.39 -1.82 -14.13
CA GLY A 171 -8.09 -2.87 -13.42
C GLY A 171 -7.26 -3.55 -12.33
N GLU A 172 -7.70 -4.72 -11.91
CA GLU A 172 -7.06 -5.52 -10.86
C GLU A 172 -5.87 -6.33 -11.37
N ILE A 173 -4.90 -6.54 -10.49
CA ILE A 173 -3.74 -7.39 -10.76
C ILE A 173 -4.17 -8.84 -10.55
N VAL A 174 -4.06 -9.65 -11.60
CA VAL A 174 -4.45 -11.06 -11.60
C VAL A 174 -3.25 -11.90 -11.20
N LEU A 175 -3.38 -12.57 -10.06
CA LEU A 175 -2.43 -13.55 -9.53
C LEU A 175 -2.93 -14.98 -9.81
N PRO A 176 -2.04 -15.97 -9.93
CA PRO A 176 -2.44 -17.38 -10.04
C PRO A 176 -3.24 -17.83 -8.81
N PRO A 177 -4.35 -18.59 -8.98
CA PRO A 177 -5.23 -18.97 -7.86
C PRO A 177 -4.51 -19.69 -6.71
N GLN A 178 -3.56 -20.58 -7.05
CA GLN A 178 -2.77 -21.33 -6.06
C GLN A 178 -1.96 -20.41 -5.14
N VAL A 179 -1.49 -19.27 -5.66
CA VAL A 179 -0.69 -18.32 -4.87
C VAL A 179 -1.59 -17.42 -4.04
N VAL A 180 -2.75 -17.02 -4.57
CA VAL A 180 -3.77 -16.31 -3.77
C VAL A 180 -4.16 -17.16 -2.56
N GLU A 181 -4.38 -18.45 -2.75
CA GLU A 181 -4.68 -19.38 -1.66
C GLU A 181 -3.51 -19.51 -0.67
N ALA A 182 -2.28 -19.76 -1.15
CA ALA A 182 -1.11 -19.86 -0.28
C ALA A 182 -0.83 -18.56 0.50
N LEU A 183 -1.03 -17.40 -0.14
CA LEU A 183 -0.89 -16.09 0.49
C LEU A 183 -1.97 -15.86 1.54
N ASN A 184 -3.23 -16.17 1.24
CA ASN A 184 -4.34 -16.08 2.20
C ASN A 184 -4.08 -16.98 3.41
N ASN A 185 -3.55 -18.18 3.18
CA ASN A 185 -3.14 -19.10 4.25
C ASN A 185 -2.00 -18.54 5.09
N SER A 186 -0.97 -17.94 4.45
CA SER A 186 0.16 -17.31 5.15
C SER A 186 -0.26 -16.08 5.97
N ILE A 187 -1.12 -15.22 5.41
CA ILE A 187 -1.70 -14.07 6.10
C ILE A 187 -2.51 -14.55 7.30
N THR A 188 -3.38 -15.54 7.11
CA THR A 188 -4.20 -16.10 8.19
C THR A 188 -3.33 -16.73 9.28
N ALA A 189 -2.27 -17.47 8.91
CA ALA A 189 -1.33 -18.06 9.84
C ALA A 189 -0.57 -16.98 10.64
N THR A 190 -0.14 -15.91 9.98
CA THR A 190 0.56 -14.78 10.62
C THR A 190 -0.37 -14.02 11.57
N GLN A 191 -1.61 -13.75 11.15
CA GLN A 191 -2.62 -13.13 12.00
C GLN A 191 -2.94 -14.00 13.22
N LYS A 192 -3.07 -15.31 13.02
CA LYS A 192 -3.30 -16.26 14.12
C LYS A 192 -2.10 -16.32 15.07
N ALA A 193 -0.88 -16.31 14.56
CA ALA A 193 0.33 -16.25 15.39
C ALA A 193 0.36 -14.96 16.21
N GLN A 194 0.09 -13.80 15.57
CA GLN A 194 0.04 -12.51 16.25
C GLN A 194 -1.06 -12.45 17.31
N GLN A 195 -2.24 -13.02 17.02
CA GLN A 195 -3.33 -13.14 17.98
C GLN A 195 -2.90 -13.98 19.18
N ARG A 196 -2.27 -15.13 18.96
CA ARG A 196 -1.80 -16.02 20.04
C ARG A 196 -0.72 -15.37 20.89
N GLU A 197 0.19 -14.62 20.27
CA GLU A 197 1.20 -13.83 20.99
C GLU A 197 0.55 -12.74 21.85
N ASN A 198 -0.45 -12.05 21.31
CA ASN A 198 -1.22 -11.06 22.06
C ASN A 198 -2.02 -11.71 23.21
N GLU A 199 -2.65 -12.85 22.99
CA GLU A 199 -3.34 -13.65 24.03
C GLU A 199 -2.36 -14.10 25.12
N LEU A 200 -1.15 -14.54 24.75
CA LEU A 200 -0.11 -14.92 25.70
C LEU A 200 0.32 -13.72 26.54
N ARG A 201 0.63 -12.58 25.91
CA ARG A 201 0.94 -11.32 26.60
C ARG A 201 -0.17 -10.87 27.54
N GLN A 202 -1.43 -10.99 27.13
CA GLN A 202 -2.58 -10.68 27.99
C GLN A 202 -2.66 -11.63 29.20
N THR A 203 -2.48 -12.93 28.97
CA THR A 203 -2.50 -13.94 30.03
C THR A 203 -1.35 -13.72 31.03
N GLU A 204 -0.15 -13.43 30.55
CA GLU A 204 1.00 -13.10 31.38
C GLU A 204 0.78 -11.83 32.19
N ALA A 205 0.20 -10.79 31.59
CA ALA A 205 -0.16 -9.56 32.28
C ALA A 205 -1.21 -9.79 33.37
N GLU A 206 -2.24 -10.58 33.10
CA GLU A 206 -3.28 -10.92 34.10
C GLU A 206 -2.69 -11.79 35.23
N ALA A 207 -1.84 -12.77 34.91
CA ALA A 207 -1.15 -13.57 35.91
C ALA A 207 -0.20 -12.73 36.78
N ALA A 208 0.50 -11.75 36.19
CA ALA A 208 1.33 -10.80 36.93
C ALA A 208 0.47 -9.92 37.86
N LYS A 209 -0.68 -9.43 37.39
CA LYS A 209 -1.63 -8.66 38.18
C LYS A 209 -2.18 -9.45 39.36
N VAL A 210 -2.58 -10.70 39.16
CA VAL A 210 -3.04 -11.59 40.25
C VAL A 210 -1.94 -11.84 41.27
N ARG A 211 -0.71 -12.11 40.83
CA ARG A 211 0.45 -12.27 41.74
C ARG A 211 0.74 -11.00 42.53
N ALA A 212 0.70 -9.84 41.88
CA ALA A 212 0.90 -8.55 42.54
C ALA A 212 -0.21 -8.27 43.57
N ALA A 213 -1.48 -8.59 43.25
CA ALA A 213 -2.59 -8.45 44.19
C ALA A 213 -2.41 -9.37 45.41
N ALA A 214 -2.12 -10.65 45.19
CA ALA A 214 -1.90 -11.61 46.28
C ALA A 214 -0.70 -11.24 47.16
N GLN A 215 0.37 -10.71 46.56
CA GLN A 215 1.53 -10.20 47.30
C GLN A 215 1.15 -8.94 48.11
N GLY A 216 0.37 -8.02 47.53
CA GLY A 216 -0.17 -6.87 48.23
C GLY A 216 -1.07 -7.23 49.41
N ASP A 217 -1.95 -8.22 49.25
CA ASP A 217 -2.82 -8.73 50.31
C ASP A 217 -2.02 -9.36 51.45
N LYS A 218 -1.00 -10.17 51.12
CA LYS A 218 -0.06 -10.74 52.09
C LYS A 218 0.68 -9.64 52.86
N ASP A 219 1.24 -8.66 52.16
CA ASP A 219 2.01 -7.58 52.77
C ASP A 219 1.12 -6.70 53.66
N ALA A 220 -0.11 -6.42 53.22
CA ALA A 220 -1.12 -5.72 54.02
C ALA A 220 -1.49 -6.50 55.29
N ALA A 221 -1.66 -7.82 55.20
CA ALA A 221 -1.96 -8.68 56.36
C ALA A 221 -0.81 -8.70 57.38
N ILE A 222 0.44 -8.79 56.91
CA ILE A 222 1.64 -8.74 57.77
C ILE A 222 1.72 -7.37 58.46
N LEU A 223 1.58 -6.29 57.70
CA LEU A 223 1.66 -4.93 58.23
C LEU A 223 0.57 -4.67 59.27
N LYS A 224 -0.65 -5.15 59.01
CA LYS A 224 -1.77 -5.06 59.96
C LYS A 224 -1.47 -5.83 61.25
N ALA A 225 -1.00 -7.07 61.15
CA ALA A 225 -0.66 -7.88 62.32
C ALA A 225 0.50 -7.25 63.14
N GLN A 226 1.49 -6.67 62.48
CA GLN A 226 2.58 -5.94 63.13
C GLN A 226 2.06 -4.69 63.85
N GLY A 227 1.22 -3.89 63.21
CA GLY A 227 0.62 -2.70 63.82
C GLY A 227 -0.29 -3.05 65.01
N GLU A 228 -1.05 -4.15 64.92
CA GLU A 228 -1.84 -4.66 66.05
C GLU A 228 -0.96 -5.13 67.20
N ALA A 229 0.11 -5.87 66.92
CA ALA A 229 1.05 -6.33 67.94
C ALA A 229 1.77 -5.16 68.63
N GLU A 230 2.20 -4.15 67.88
CA GLU A 230 2.82 -2.94 68.43
C GLU A 230 1.83 -2.15 69.28
N SER A 231 0.59 -1.97 68.81
CA SER A 231 -0.49 -1.34 69.59
C SER A 231 -0.78 -2.08 70.90
N LEU A 232 -0.83 -3.41 70.87
CA LEU A 232 -1.01 -4.24 72.06
C LEU A 232 0.18 -4.13 73.02
N ASN A 233 1.42 -4.09 72.52
CA ASN A 233 2.61 -3.89 73.34
C ASN A 233 2.62 -2.51 74.01
N ILE A 234 2.36 -1.44 73.26
CA ILE A 234 2.27 -0.08 73.79
C ILE A 234 1.17 0.00 74.87
N ARG A 235 0.00 -0.60 74.60
CA ARG A 235 -1.11 -0.65 75.55
C ARG A 235 -0.74 -1.47 76.79
N GLY A 236 -0.11 -2.63 76.62
CA GLY A 236 0.37 -3.48 77.71
C GLY A 236 1.39 -2.78 78.59
N GLU A 237 2.35 -2.08 77.99
CA GLU A 237 3.32 -1.25 78.72
C GLU A 237 2.64 -0.10 79.48
N ALA A 238 1.68 0.58 78.86
CA ALA A 238 0.92 1.65 79.51
C ALA A 238 0.13 1.13 80.73
N LEU A 239 -0.50 -0.04 80.62
CA LEU A 239 -1.20 -0.70 81.72
C LEU A 239 -0.24 -1.16 82.83
N ARG A 240 0.96 -1.66 82.46
CA ARG A 240 1.97 -2.10 83.44
C ARG A 240 2.59 -0.95 84.21
N LYS A 241 2.76 0.21 83.57
CA LYS A 241 3.23 1.46 84.21
C LYS A 241 2.16 2.10 85.11
N ASN A 242 0.88 1.89 84.80
CA ASN A 242 -0.24 2.47 85.55
C ASN A 242 -1.30 1.40 85.90
N PRO A 243 -1.06 0.55 86.92
CA PRO A 243 -1.97 -0.54 87.28
C PRO A 243 -3.39 -0.07 87.69
N GLY A 244 -3.53 1.14 88.25
CA GLY A 244 -4.85 1.72 88.60
C GLY A 244 -5.76 2.05 87.41
N VAL A 245 -5.22 2.08 86.18
CA VAL A 245 -6.03 2.29 84.95
C VAL A 245 -6.84 1.04 84.59
N VAL A 246 -6.36 -0.16 84.97
CA VAL A 246 -7.14 -1.39 84.82
C VAL A 246 -8.33 -1.39 85.76
N GLU A 247 -8.13 -0.97 87.01
CA GLU A 247 -9.21 -0.83 88.01
C GLU A 247 -10.21 0.25 87.59
N LEU A 248 -9.75 1.41 87.10
CA LEU A 248 -10.64 2.47 86.59
C LEU A 248 -11.46 2.00 85.36
N ASN A 249 -10.83 1.35 84.37
CA ASN A 249 -11.55 0.80 83.22
C ASN A 249 -12.54 -0.32 83.62
N ALA A 250 -12.20 -1.11 84.63
CA ALA A 250 -13.09 -2.13 85.18
C ALA A 250 -14.29 -1.49 85.87
N ILE A 251 -14.08 -0.42 86.65
CA ILE A 251 -15.16 0.34 87.32
C ILE A 251 -16.06 1.05 86.30
N GLU A 252 -15.51 1.66 85.23
CA GLU A 252 -16.29 2.36 84.20
C GLU A 252 -17.12 1.41 83.32
N LYS A 253 -16.62 0.19 83.04
CA LYS A 253 -17.34 -0.82 82.26
C LYS A 253 -18.26 -1.71 83.09
N TRP A 254 -18.17 -1.64 84.41
CA TRP A 254 -19.03 -2.42 85.29
C TRP A 254 -20.43 -1.81 85.32
N ASP A 255 -21.43 -2.62 85.00
CA ASP A 255 -22.85 -2.24 85.01
C ASP A 255 -23.48 -2.21 86.42
N GLY A 256 -22.65 -2.32 87.47
CA GLY A 256 -23.06 -2.30 88.88
C GLY A 256 -23.82 -3.56 89.33
N LYS A 257 -23.93 -4.60 88.49
CA LYS A 257 -24.63 -5.84 88.85
C LYS A 257 -23.64 -6.91 89.33
N LEU A 258 -23.93 -7.50 90.48
CA LEU A 258 -23.17 -8.62 91.02
C LEU A 258 -23.59 -9.94 90.32
N PRO A 259 -22.66 -10.85 90.00
CA PRO A 259 -23.00 -12.14 89.40
C PRO A 259 -23.95 -12.93 90.31
N VAL A 260 -25.14 -13.25 89.80
CA VAL A 260 -26.23 -13.92 90.55
C VAL A 260 -25.95 -15.38 90.93
N TYR A 261 -24.80 -15.92 90.53
CA TYR A 261 -24.35 -17.27 90.86
C TYR A 261 -22.92 -17.23 91.43
N MET A 262 -22.77 -16.69 92.64
CA MET A 262 -21.53 -16.87 93.41
C MET A 262 -21.73 -17.97 94.46
N THR A 263 -20.92 -19.02 94.36
CA THR A 263 -20.86 -20.07 95.37
C THR A 263 -20.23 -19.51 96.66
N SER A 264 -20.77 -19.89 97.81
CA SER A 264 -20.27 -19.41 99.11
C SER A 264 -18.80 -19.79 99.29
N GLY A 265 -17.89 -18.80 99.28
CA GLY A 265 -16.46 -18.99 99.49
C GLY A 265 -15.55 -18.59 98.31
N SER A 266 -16.12 -18.20 97.16
CA SER A 266 -15.31 -17.68 96.04
C SER A 266 -15.00 -16.19 96.24
N ALA A 267 -13.74 -15.80 96.01
CA ALA A 267 -13.30 -14.41 96.12
C ALA A 267 -14.12 -13.51 95.20
N THR A 268 -14.64 -12.39 95.73
CA THR A 268 -15.28 -11.36 94.92
C THR A 268 -14.25 -10.75 93.97
N PRO A 269 -14.46 -10.79 92.64
CA PRO A 269 -13.57 -10.10 91.71
C PRO A 269 -13.51 -8.61 92.09
N PHE A 270 -12.30 -8.03 92.09
CA PHE A 270 -12.03 -6.59 92.29
C PHE A 270 -12.23 -6.01 93.70
N ILE A 271 -12.54 -6.82 94.71
CA ILE A 271 -12.50 -6.38 96.11
C ILE A 271 -11.48 -7.24 96.84
N GLY A 272 -10.23 -6.76 96.87
CA GLY A 272 -9.22 -7.28 97.77
C GLY A 272 -9.57 -6.84 99.19
N ILE A 273 -10.17 -7.74 99.97
CA ILE A 273 -10.37 -7.51 101.40
C ILE A 273 -8.99 -7.66 102.05
N GLY A 274 -8.23 -6.57 102.09
CA GLY A 274 -7.03 -6.48 102.92
C GLY A 274 -7.41 -6.74 104.37
N LYS A 275 -6.61 -7.56 105.05
CA LYS A 275 -6.74 -7.79 106.49
C LYS A 275 -6.59 -6.50 107.29
#